data_AF-A0A6J4L1D3-F1
#
_entry.id   AF-A0A6J4L1D3-F1
#
_cell.length_a   1.000
_cell.length_b   1.000
_cell.length_c   1.000
_cell.angle_alpha   90.00
_cell.angle_beta   90.00
_cell.angle_gamma   90.00
#
_symmetry.space_group_name_H-M   'P 1'
#
loop_
_entity.id
_entity.type
_entity.pdbx_description
1 polymer ?
#
loop_
_entity_poly.entity_id
_entity_poly.type
_entity_poly.pdbx_seq_one_letter_code
_entity_poly.pdbx_strand_id
1 'polypeptide(L)'
;MTAAGDAAPDAVSFTAAFPPATREAWVALAERALKGASVETLVSRSHDGLRIEPLYPKASPDPQPTRAHGPWRVAQRVDHPDPGEANALALADLNGGANSLTLVLAGAPAARGFGLRIETIDDLERALSGIRLDWIHLRLEAGGQGRQAAATLLALARRRGHDLAALDLDLGLDPIGAMAATG
;
A
#
# COMPACT_ATOMS: atom_id res chain seq x y z
N MET A 1 50.76 40.17 -0.08
CA MET A 1 51.36 39.43 -1.20
C MET A 1 50.61 38.12 -1.31
N THR A 2 49.96 37.93 -2.44
CA THR A 2 48.85 37.02 -2.73
C THR A 2 49.18 35.57 -2.41
N ALA A 3 48.37 34.91 -1.57
CA ALA A 3 48.41 33.47 -1.43
C ALA A 3 47.88 32.86 -2.73
N ALA A 4 48.77 32.17 -3.46
CA ALA A 4 48.43 31.43 -4.66
C ALA A 4 47.39 30.37 -4.30
N GLY A 5 46.24 30.41 -4.99
CA GLY A 5 45.22 29.40 -4.88
C GLY A 5 45.78 28.07 -5.39
N ASP A 6 45.75 27.07 -4.53
CA ASP A 6 46.05 25.68 -4.87
C ASP A 6 44.94 25.22 -5.83
N ALA A 7 45.26 25.15 -7.13
CA ALA A 7 44.36 24.64 -8.14
C ALA A 7 44.21 23.14 -7.90
N ALA A 8 43.00 22.71 -7.52
CA ALA A 8 42.67 21.29 -7.46
C ALA A 8 43.10 20.62 -8.77
N PRO A 9 43.75 19.44 -8.73
CA PRO A 9 44.26 18.78 -9.92
C PRO A 9 43.14 18.58 -10.93
N ASP A 10 43.41 18.92 -12.21
CA ASP A 10 42.52 18.71 -13.35
C ASP A 10 41.88 17.33 -13.27
N ALA A 11 40.57 17.30 -12.99
CA ALA A 11 39.83 16.06 -12.84
C ALA A 11 39.85 15.29 -14.17
N VAL A 12 40.67 14.23 -14.24
CA VAL A 12 40.68 13.32 -15.39
C VAL A 12 39.27 12.74 -15.55
N SER A 13 38.61 13.13 -16.63
CA SER A 13 37.26 12.64 -16.94
C SER A 13 37.37 11.21 -17.47
N PHE A 14 37.16 10.23 -16.58
CA PHE A 14 37.12 8.80 -16.92
C PHE A 14 36.03 8.45 -17.96
N THR A 15 35.07 9.35 -18.20
CA THR A 15 34.00 9.17 -19.17
C THR A 15 34.30 9.76 -20.54
N ALA A 16 35.42 10.46 -20.73
CA ALA A 16 35.76 11.13 -22.00
C ALA A 16 35.88 10.16 -23.20
N ALA A 17 36.19 8.89 -22.94
CA ALA A 17 36.26 7.83 -23.96
C ALA A 17 34.87 7.30 -24.39
N PHE A 18 33.79 7.67 -23.69
CA PHE A 18 32.44 7.20 -23.95
C PHE A 18 31.58 8.37 -24.45
N PRO A 19 31.29 8.44 -25.77
CA PRO A 19 30.40 9.48 -26.27
C PRO A 19 29.02 9.38 -25.61
N PRO A 20 28.29 10.49 -25.45
CA PRO A 20 26.98 10.50 -24.82
C PRO A 20 26.03 9.57 -25.56
N ALA A 21 25.34 8.71 -24.81
CA ALA A 21 24.36 7.78 -25.39
C ALA A 21 23.16 8.57 -25.93
N THR A 22 22.89 8.41 -27.23
CA THR A 22 21.71 8.98 -27.88
C THR A 22 20.66 7.90 -28.13
N ARG A 23 19.40 8.32 -28.30
CA ARG A 23 18.30 7.39 -28.61
C ARG A 23 18.52 6.71 -29.95
N GLU A 24 19.03 7.43 -30.93
CA GLU A 24 19.26 6.94 -32.30
C GLU A 24 20.36 5.87 -32.31
N ALA A 25 21.44 6.09 -31.57
CA ALA A 25 22.51 5.11 -31.42
C ALA A 25 21.99 3.83 -30.73
N TRP A 26 21.13 4.00 -29.72
CA TRP A 26 20.48 2.87 -29.06
C TRP A 26 19.54 2.10 -30.00
N VAL A 27 18.67 2.79 -30.76
CA VAL A 27 17.75 2.15 -31.72
C VAL A 27 18.55 1.32 -32.74
N ALA A 28 19.60 1.89 -33.33
CA ALA A 28 20.41 1.17 -34.31
C ALA A 28 21.04 -0.11 -33.73
N LEU A 29 21.53 -0.05 -32.48
CA LEU A 29 22.07 -1.22 -31.79
C LEU A 29 20.99 -2.26 -31.46
N ALA A 30 19.82 -1.82 -31.02
CA ALA A 30 18.69 -2.67 -30.69
C ALA A 30 18.15 -3.39 -31.93
N GLU A 31 17.93 -2.69 -33.04
CA GLU A 31 17.46 -3.31 -34.29
C GLU A 31 18.49 -4.30 -34.85
N ARG A 32 19.79 -4.01 -34.72
CA ARG A 32 20.85 -4.97 -35.05
C ARG A 32 20.76 -6.25 -34.20
N ALA A 33 20.51 -6.12 -32.90
CA ALA A 33 20.31 -7.27 -32.01
C ALA A 33 19.02 -8.04 -32.35
N LEU A 34 17.99 -7.35 -32.83
CA LEU A 34 16.73 -7.90 -33.34
C LEU A 34 16.84 -8.45 -34.78
N LYS A 35 18.06 -8.61 -35.32
CA LYS A 35 18.30 -9.12 -36.69
C LYS A 35 17.58 -8.29 -37.77
N GLY A 36 17.49 -6.99 -37.57
CA GLY A 36 16.85 -6.05 -38.50
C GLY A 36 15.35 -5.82 -38.25
N ALA A 37 14.74 -6.48 -37.26
CA ALA A 37 13.38 -6.12 -36.85
C ALA A 37 13.36 -4.80 -36.08
N SER A 38 12.27 -4.05 -36.23
CA SER A 38 12.12 -2.72 -35.60
C SER A 38 11.99 -2.82 -34.08
N VAL A 39 12.53 -1.83 -33.36
CA VAL A 39 12.32 -1.67 -31.91
C VAL A 39 10.83 -1.56 -31.52
N GLU A 40 9.97 -1.22 -32.46
CA GLU A 40 8.51 -1.21 -32.27
C GLU A 40 7.96 -2.58 -31.86
N THR A 41 8.64 -3.66 -32.26
CA THR A 41 8.27 -5.03 -31.86
C THR A 41 8.47 -5.32 -30.38
N LEU A 42 9.26 -4.49 -29.68
CA LEU A 42 9.51 -4.59 -28.24
C LEU A 42 8.49 -3.78 -27.42
N VAL A 43 7.63 -3.02 -28.07
CA VAL A 43 6.58 -2.28 -27.40
C VAL A 43 5.56 -3.27 -26.85
N SER A 44 5.29 -3.16 -25.56
CA SER A 44 4.23 -3.91 -24.91
C SER A 44 3.08 -2.98 -24.52
N ARG A 45 1.94 -3.56 -24.16
CA ARG A 45 0.83 -2.84 -23.56
C ARG A 45 0.55 -3.37 -22.17
N SER A 46 0.28 -2.48 -21.23
CA SER A 46 -0.25 -2.87 -19.92
C SER A 46 -1.63 -3.51 -20.08
N HIS A 47 -2.12 -4.13 -19.01
CA HIS A 47 -3.49 -4.64 -18.96
C HIS A 47 -4.53 -3.56 -19.31
N ASP A 48 -4.27 -2.31 -18.89
CA ASP A 48 -5.13 -1.16 -19.16
C ASP A 48 -4.90 -0.55 -20.56
N GLY A 49 -4.15 -1.24 -21.43
CA GLY A 49 -3.87 -0.82 -22.80
C GLY A 49 -2.82 0.30 -22.93
N LEU A 50 -2.15 0.69 -21.84
CA LEU A 50 -1.11 1.73 -21.87
C LEU A 50 0.12 1.21 -22.61
N ARG A 51 0.59 1.98 -23.58
CA ARG A 51 1.80 1.66 -24.35
C ARG A 51 3.04 1.78 -23.45
N ILE A 52 3.85 0.73 -23.43
CA ILE A 52 5.13 0.67 -22.72
C ILE A 52 6.24 0.68 -23.75
N GLU A 53 7.00 1.78 -23.78
CA GLU A 53 8.16 1.93 -24.67
C GLU A 53 9.33 1.04 -24.22
N PRO A 54 10.13 0.50 -25.15
CA PRO A 54 11.27 -0.33 -24.80
C PRO A 54 12.40 0.45 -24.11
N LEU A 55 12.45 1.78 -24.29
CA LEU A 55 13.33 2.67 -23.56
C LEU A 55 12.71 4.07 -23.46
N TYR A 56 12.50 4.53 -22.23
CA TYR A 56 12.04 5.88 -21.95
C TYR A 56 13.22 6.86 -21.86
N PRO A 57 13.06 8.12 -22.31
CA PRO A 57 14.05 9.15 -22.04
C PRO A 57 14.18 9.39 -20.53
N LYS A 58 15.30 9.97 -20.12
CA LYS A 58 15.47 10.42 -18.73
C LYS A 58 14.31 11.34 -18.36
N ALA A 59 13.64 11.03 -17.25
CA ALA A 59 12.55 11.85 -16.75
C ALA A 59 13.05 13.26 -16.37
N SER A 60 12.19 14.27 -16.61
CA SER A 60 12.39 15.61 -16.06
C SER A 60 12.39 15.56 -14.53
N PRO A 61 13.18 16.39 -13.84
CA PRO A 61 13.28 16.39 -12.38
C PRO A 61 12.06 17.05 -11.70
N ASP A 62 10.86 16.86 -12.25
CA ASP A 62 9.64 17.43 -11.69
C ASP A 62 9.41 16.84 -10.29
N PRO A 63 9.14 17.68 -9.26
CA PRO A 63 8.98 17.21 -7.90
C PRO A 63 7.76 16.29 -7.82
N GLN A 64 8.04 15.01 -7.59
CA GLN A 64 7.01 14.00 -7.37
C GLN A 64 6.63 13.96 -5.89
N PRO A 65 5.33 13.83 -5.55
CA PRO A 65 4.94 13.58 -4.17
C PRO A 65 5.50 12.23 -3.73
N THR A 66 6.49 12.26 -2.84
CA THR A 66 7.04 11.05 -2.24
C THR A 66 6.25 10.69 -1.00
N ARG A 67 6.01 9.38 -0.79
CA ARG A 67 5.50 8.91 0.50
C ARG A 67 6.43 9.34 1.64
N ALA A 68 5.87 9.60 2.81
CA ALA A 68 6.67 9.78 4.01
C ALA A 68 7.57 8.55 4.25
N HIS A 69 8.78 8.78 4.76
CA HIS A 69 9.72 7.72 5.07
C HIS A 69 9.13 6.78 6.14
N GLY A 70 9.37 5.47 5.99
CA GLY A 70 8.94 4.46 6.95
C GLY A 70 8.64 3.09 6.32
N PRO A 71 8.56 2.02 7.14
CA PRO A 71 8.11 0.72 6.68
C PRO A 71 6.63 0.76 6.29
N TRP A 72 6.22 -0.20 5.47
CA TRP A 72 4.80 -0.48 5.28
C TRP A 72 4.22 -1.06 6.57
N ARG A 73 2.93 -0.80 6.79
CA ARG A 73 2.15 -1.48 7.82
C ARG A 73 1.87 -2.92 7.38
N VAL A 74 2.06 -3.87 8.28
CA VAL A 74 1.73 -5.29 8.07
C VAL A 74 0.33 -5.52 8.62
N ALA A 75 -0.66 -5.52 7.74
CA ALA A 75 -2.08 -5.63 8.09
C ALA A 75 -2.62 -7.03 7.80
N GLN A 76 -3.14 -7.70 8.83
CA GLN A 76 -3.77 -9.02 8.70
C GLN A 76 -5.29 -8.92 8.72
N ARG A 77 -5.95 -9.83 8.01
CA ARG A 77 -7.41 -9.84 7.89
C ARG A 77 -8.00 -10.66 9.03
N VAL A 78 -9.02 -10.09 9.67
CA VAL A 78 -9.86 -10.77 10.66
C VAL A 78 -11.21 -11.02 10.01
N ASP A 79 -11.34 -12.15 9.34
CA ASP A 79 -12.51 -12.52 8.51
C ASP A 79 -13.11 -13.89 8.84
N HIS A 80 -12.59 -14.57 9.89
CA HIS A 80 -13.20 -15.81 10.36
C HIS A 80 -14.60 -15.55 10.94
N PRO A 81 -15.64 -16.33 10.57
CA PRO A 81 -17.02 -16.05 10.99
C PRO A 81 -17.29 -16.18 12.49
N ASP A 82 -16.57 -17.07 13.19
CA ASP A 82 -16.62 -17.18 14.65
C ASP A 82 -15.68 -16.15 15.30
N PRO A 83 -16.18 -15.26 16.19
CA PRO A 83 -15.36 -14.26 16.86
C PRO A 83 -14.22 -14.82 17.73
N GLY A 84 -14.37 -16.00 18.33
CA GLY A 84 -13.33 -16.60 19.16
C GLY A 84 -12.15 -17.10 18.33
N GLU A 85 -12.45 -17.82 17.25
CA GLU A 85 -11.44 -18.26 16.27
C GLU A 85 -10.78 -17.04 15.59
N ALA A 86 -11.56 -16.03 15.24
CA ALA A 86 -11.05 -14.77 14.69
C ALA A 86 -10.06 -14.09 15.64
N ASN A 87 -10.35 -14.09 16.94
CA ASN A 87 -9.46 -13.56 17.97
C ASN A 87 -8.16 -14.36 18.08
N ALA A 88 -8.23 -15.69 18.09
CA ALA A 88 -7.06 -16.55 18.18
C ALA A 88 -6.10 -16.31 17.00
N LEU A 89 -6.64 -16.21 15.78
CA LEU A 89 -5.88 -15.87 14.58
C LEU A 89 -5.28 -14.47 14.65
N ALA A 90 -6.08 -13.47 15.03
CA ALA A 90 -5.61 -12.08 15.16
C ALA A 90 -4.47 -11.95 16.18
N LEU A 91 -4.52 -12.65 17.31
CA LEU A 91 -3.44 -12.67 18.29
C LEU A 91 -2.19 -13.37 17.75
N ALA A 92 -2.36 -14.49 17.04
CA ALA A 92 -1.24 -15.18 16.40
C ALA A 92 -0.53 -14.26 15.38
N ASP A 93 -1.31 -13.53 14.58
CA ASP A 93 -0.83 -12.57 13.60
C ASP A 93 -0.05 -11.41 14.23
N LEU A 94 -0.61 -10.80 15.29
CA LEU A 94 0.05 -9.72 16.02
C LEU A 94 1.35 -10.20 16.69
N ASN A 95 1.34 -11.39 17.30
CA ASN A 95 2.55 -12.01 17.87
C ASN A 95 3.57 -12.41 16.79
N GLY A 96 3.10 -12.63 15.55
CA GLY A 96 3.93 -12.86 14.37
C GLY A 96 4.54 -11.59 13.75
N GLY A 97 4.25 -10.42 14.31
CA GLY A 97 4.82 -9.14 13.87
C GLY A 97 3.89 -8.30 12.99
N ALA A 98 2.62 -8.68 12.83
CA ALA A 98 1.62 -7.77 12.31
C ALA A 98 1.45 -6.58 13.27
N ASN A 99 1.32 -5.38 12.71
CA ASN A 99 1.07 -4.15 13.49
C ASN A 99 -0.28 -3.51 13.14
N SER A 100 -1.12 -4.27 12.43
CA SER A 100 -2.44 -3.83 12.02
C SER A 100 -3.38 -4.98 11.76
N LEU A 101 -4.65 -4.74 12.04
CA LEU A 101 -5.74 -5.65 11.74
C LEU A 101 -6.79 -4.94 10.86
N THR A 102 -7.34 -5.70 9.92
CA THR A 102 -8.49 -5.29 9.10
C THR A 102 -9.66 -6.19 9.45
N LEU A 103 -10.67 -5.66 10.13
CA LEU A 103 -11.89 -6.39 10.46
C LEU A 103 -12.81 -6.42 9.25
N VAL A 104 -12.98 -7.60 8.68
CA VAL A 104 -13.80 -7.78 7.48
C VAL A 104 -15.11 -8.44 7.91
N LEU A 105 -16.17 -7.64 7.95
CA LEU A 105 -17.47 -8.12 8.42
C LEU A 105 -18.17 -8.99 7.38
N ALA A 106 -18.99 -9.92 7.87
CA ALA A 106 -19.90 -10.68 7.03
C ALA A 106 -20.76 -9.75 6.16
N GLY A 107 -20.82 -10.04 4.85
CA GLY A 107 -21.56 -9.23 3.88
C GLY A 107 -20.81 -8.04 3.30
N ALA A 108 -19.59 -7.71 3.78
CA ALA A 108 -18.75 -6.74 3.12
C ALA A 108 -18.29 -7.25 1.74
N PRO A 109 -18.12 -6.39 0.72
CA PRO A 109 -17.57 -6.82 -0.58
C PRO A 109 -16.21 -7.52 -0.45
N ALA A 110 -15.38 -7.06 0.50
CA ALA A 110 -14.08 -7.64 0.80
C ALA A 110 -14.13 -8.99 1.55
N ALA A 111 -15.30 -9.47 1.99
CA ALA A 111 -15.49 -10.73 2.70
C ALA A 111 -15.30 -11.95 1.79
N ARG A 112 -15.58 -11.84 0.49
CA ARG A 112 -15.43 -12.96 -0.47
C ARG A 112 -16.15 -14.26 -0.01
N GLY A 113 -17.30 -14.11 0.67
CA GLY A 113 -18.09 -15.23 1.20
C GLY A 113 -17.76 -15.64 2.64
N PHE A 114 -16.70 -15.09 3.25
CA PHE A 114 -16.27 -15.34 4.62
C PHE A 114 -16.06 -14.02 5.36
N GLY A 115 -16.68 -13.83 6.51
CA GLY A 115 -16.52 -12.57 7.23
C GLY A 115 -16.93 -12.69 8.68
N LEU A 116 -16.29 -11.87 9.51
CA LEU A 116 -16.52 -11.80 10.93
C LEU A 116 -17.98 -11.42 11.20
N ARG A 117 -18.69 -12.26 11.96
CA ARG A 117 -20.09 -12.04 12.31
C ARG A 117 -20.14 -11.25 13.61
N ILE A 118 -20.50 -9.98 13.51
CA ILE A 118 -20.70 -9.08 14.64
C ILE A 118 -22.16 -8.63 14.62
N GLU A 119 -22.98 -9.21 15.49
CA GLU A 119 -24.38 -8.78 15.69
C GLU A 119 -24.49 -7.84 16.89
N THR A 120 -23.59 -8.01 17.85
CA THR A 120 -23.54 -7.25 19.09
C THR A 120 -22.14 -6.70 19.35
N ILE A 121 -22.07 -5.73 20.26
CA ILE A 121 -20.80 -5.25 20.80
C ILE A 121 -20.01 -6.35 21.54
N ASP A 122 -20.70 -7.34 22.11
CA ASP A 122 -20.06 -8.45 22.83
C ASP A 122 -19.37 -9.43 21.87
N ASP A 123 -19.89 -9.61 20.65
CA ASP A 123 -19.20 -10.34 19.58
C ASP A 123 -17.89 -9.64 19.20
N LEU A 124 -17.91 -8.30 19.13
CA LEU A 124 -16.73 -7.52 18.80
C LEU A 124 -15.71 -7.52 19.95
N GLU A 125 -16.18 -7.46 21.19
CA GLU A 125 -15.36 -7.64 22.39
C GLU A 125 -14.66 -9.00 22.37
N ARG A 126 -15.39 -10.08 22.02
CA ARG A 126 -14.83 -11.43 21.89
C ARG A 126 -13.79 -11.51 20.76
N ALA A 127 -14.07 -10.94 19.59
CA ALA A 127 -13.13 -10.89 18.46
C ALA A 127 -11.83 -10.13 18.78
N LEU A 128 -11.92 -9.09 19.62
CA LEU A 128 -10.79 -8.22 19.97
C LEU A 128 -10.27 -8.47 21.39
N SER A 129 -10.64 -9.57 22.03
CA SER A 129 -10.22 -9.88 23.40
C SER A 129 -8.70 -9.96 23.51
N GLY A 130 -8.13 -9.36 24.56
CA GLY A 130 -6.67 -9.32 24.76
C GLY A 130 -5.89 -8.45 23.78
N ILE A 131 -6.53 -7.85 22.77
CA ILE A 131 -5.90 -6.94 21.81
C ILE A 131 -5.97 -5.49 22.33
N ARG A 132 -4.81 -4.85 22.42
CA ARG A 132 -4.66 -3.45 22.80
C ARG A 132 -4.89 -2.55 21.60
N LEU A 133 -6.06 -1.92 21.53
CA LEU A 133 -6.46 -1.09 20.38
C LEU A 133 -5.55 0.13 20.18
N ASP A 134 -4.93 0.60 21.25
CA ASP A 134 -3.98 1.72 21.27
C ASP A 134 -2.58 1.35 20.77
N TRP A 135 -2.30 0.08 20.49
CA TRP A 135 -0.99 -0.40 20.04
C TRP A 135 -0.94 -0.79 18.56
N ILE A 136 -2.09 -0.85 17.90
CA ILE A 136 -2.22 -1.30 16.53
C ILE A 136 -3.05 -0.32 15.71
N HIS A 137 -2.86 -0.35 14.40
CA HIS A 137 -3.84 0.26 13.49
C HIS A 137 -4.99 -0.71 13.22
N LEU A 138 -6.22 -0.23 13.33
CA LEU A 138 -7.42 -1.03 13.06
C LEU A 138 -8.22 -0.43 11.91
N ARG A 139 -8.46 -1.24 10.87
CA ARG A 139 -9.32 -0.88 9.74
C ARG A 139 -10.64 -1.65 9.78
N LEU A 140 -11.75 -1.00 9.46
CA LEU A 140 -13.05 -1.64 9.24
C LEU A 140 -13.32 -1.83 7.75
N GLU A 141 -13.79 -3.02 7.38
CA GLU A 141 -14.31 -3.37 6.07
C GLU A 141 -15.72 -3.96 6.26
N ALA A 142 -16.74 -3.10 6.20
CA ALA A 142 -18.11 -3.45 6.54
C ALA A 142 -19.12 -3.21 5.39
N GLY A 143 -18.64 -2.82 4.21
CA GLY A 143 -19.49 -2.48 3.06
C GLY A 143 -20.55 -1.45 3.42
N GLY A 144 -21.81 -1.69 3.00
CA GLY A 144 -22.94 -0.79 3.27
C GLY A 144 -23.25 -0.57 4.76
N GLN A 145 -22.73 -1.42 5.65
CA GLN A 145 -22.96 -1.35 7.11
C GLN A 145 -21.87 -0.57 7.85
N GLY A 146 -21.00 0.16 7.13
CA GLY A 146 -19.85 0.88 7.70
C GLY A 146 -20.16 1.79 8.88
N ARG A 147 -21.26 2.57 8.81
CA ARG A 147 -21.63 3.49 9.90
C ARG A 147 -22.00 2.75 11.18
N GLN A 148 -22.76 1.67 11.08
CA GLN A 148 -23.16 0.84 12.21
C GLN A 148 -21.93 0.14 12.81
N ALA A 149 -21.07 -0.44 11.96
CA ALA A 149 -19.83 -1.08 12.39
C ALA A 149 -18.90 -0.10 13.11
N ALA A 150 -18.74 1.11 12.58
CA ALA A 150 -17.96 2.17 13.21
C ALA A 150 -18.54 2.57 14.57
N ALA A 151 -19.87 2.71 14.68
CA ALA A 151 -20.53 3.02 15.95
C ALA A 151 -20.27 1.93 16.99
N THR A 152 -20.35 0.65 16.60
CA THR A 152 -20.05 -0.50 17.48
C THR A 152 -18.59 -0.49 17.93
N LEU A 153 -17.64 -0.23 17.02
CA LEU A 153 -16.21 -0.13 17.36
C LEU A 153 -15.92 1.02 18.34
N LEU A 154 -16.50 2.20 18.10
CA LEU A 154 -16.34 3.35 19.00
C LEU A 154 -16.99 3.09 20.36
N ALA A 155 -18.13 2.40 20.40
CA ALA A 155 -18.77 1.99 21.64
C ALA A 155 -17.89 0.99 22.42
N LEU A 156 -17.24 0.04 21.73
CA LEU A 156 -16.29 -0.89 22.32
C LEU A 156 -15.06 -0.16 22.89
N ALA A 157 -14.48 0.75 22.11
CA ALA A 157 -13.33 1.55 22.55
C ALA A 157 -13.64 2.33 23.83
N ARG A 158 -14.82 2.97 23.91
CA ARG A 158 -15.29 3.66 25.12
C ARG A 158 -15.53 2.69 26.28
N ARG A 159 -16.13 1.52 26.03
CA ARG A 159 -16.33 0.47 27.04
C ARG A 159 -15.01 0.00 27.66
N ARG A 160 -13.96 -0.09 26.85
CA ARG A 160 -12.59 -0.42 27.28
C ARG A 160 -11.82 0.77 27.87
N GLY A 161 -12.44 1.95 27.97
CA GLY A 161 -11.83 3.14 28.56
C GLY A 161 -10.76 3.81 27.70
N HIS A 162 -10.73 3.54 26.39
CA HIS A 162 -9.78 4.22 25.49
C HIS A 162 -10.19 5.67 25.24
N ASP A 163 -9.19 6.56 25.22
CA ASP A 163 -9.33 7.85 24.56
C ASP A 163 -9.37 7.65 23.05
N LEU A 164 -10.46 8.06 22.41
CA LEU A 164 -10.64 7.91 20.96
C LEU A 164 -9.60 8.70 20.16
N ALA A 165 -9.08 9.80 20.71
CA ALA A 165 -8.04 10.60 20.06
C ALA A 165 -6.67 9.90 20.02
N ALA A 166 -6.46 8.88 20.88
CA ALA A 166 -5.24 8.09 20.94
C ALA A 166 -5.29 6.84 20.04
N LEU A 167 -6.42 6.54 19.40
CA LEU A 167 -6.58 5.36 18.56
C LEU A 167 -6.24 5.66 17.10
N ASP A 168 -5.52 4.74 16.46
CA ASP A 168 -5.23 4.76 15.02
C ASP A 168 -6.26 3.90 14.28
N LEU A 169 -7.38 4.54 13.90
CA LEU A 169 -8.52 3.87 13.28
C LEU A 169 -8.75 4.34 11.84
N ASP A 170 -8.96 3.39 10.94
CA ASP A 170 -9.56 3.61 9.61
C ASP A 170 -10.96 2.99 9.58
N LEU A 171 -11.99 3.83 9.50
CA LEU A 171 -13.37 3.36 9.56
C LEU A 171 -13.89 2.81 8.22
N GLY A 172 -13.11 2.89 7.13
CA GLY A 172 -13.44 2.31 5.83
C GLY A 172 -14.77 2.79 5.23
N LEU A 173 -15.20 4.01 5.59
CA LEU A 173 -16.49 4.56 5.16
C LEU A 173 -16.39 5.09 3.73
N ASP A 174 -16.63 4.21 2.76
CA ASP A 174 -16.66 4.55 1.33
C ASP A 174 -18.04 4.27 0.71
N PRO A 175 -19.00 5.20 0.81
CA PRO A 175 -20.32 5.02 0.23
C PRO A 175 -20.30 4.99 -1.31
N ILE A 176 -19.31 5.64 -1.94
CA ILE A 176 -19.20 5.68 -3.41
C ILE A 176 -18.72 4.33 -3.93
N GLY A 177 -17.64 3.80 -3.34
CA GLY A 177 -17.13 2.47 -3.65
C GLY A 177 -18.15 1.37 -3.35
N ALA A 178 -18.91 1.50 -2.26
CA ALA A 178 -20.01 0.58 -1.96
C ALA A 178 -21.08 0.59 -3.06
N MET A 179 -21.57 1.77 -3.48
CA MET A 179 -22.56 1.87 -4.56
C MET A 179 -22.00 1.33 -5.89
N ALA A 180 -20.77 1.72 -6.25
CA ALA A 180 -20.15 1.26 -7.49
C ALA A 180 -19.96 -0.26 -7.56
N ALA A 181 -19.73 -0.92 -6.41
CA ALA A 181 -19.55 -2.37 -6.34
C ALA A 181 -20.88 -3.16 -6.38
N THR A 182 -21.99 -2.57 -5.95
CA THR A 182 -23.28 -3.27 -5.82
C THR A 182 -24.34 -2.87 -6.84
N GLY A 183 -24.19 -1.73 -7.54
CA GLY A 183 -25.16 -1.19 -8.49
C GLY A 183 -26.13 -0.23 -7.83
#